data_AF-A0A1Y1YMZ2-F1
#
_entry.id   AF-A0A1Y1YMZ2-F1
#
_cell.length_a   1.000
_cell.length_b   1.000
_cell.length_c   1.000
_cell.angle_alpha   90.00
_cell.angle_beta   90.00
_cell.angle_gamma   90.00
#
_symmetry.space_group_name_H-M   'P 1'
#
loop_
_entity.id
_entity.type
_entity.pdbx_description
1 polymer ?
#
loop_
_entity_poly.entity_id
_entity_poly.type
_entity_poly.pdbx_seq_one_letter_code
_entity_poly.pdbx_strand_id
1 'polypeptide(L)' 'KRRNRLSPQQASRLMQIFEQTTKPRTELRRTLAKELGMNPRAVQIWFQNRRQKLKK' A
#
# COMPACT_ATOMS: atom_id res chain seq x y z
N LYS A 1 -9.39 15.07 -9.41
CA LYS A 1 -9.02 14.29 -8.19
C LYS A 1 -7.51 14.40 -7.98
N ARG A 2 -7.04 15.16 -6.98
CA ARG A 2 -5.60 15.32 -6.71
C ARG A 2 -5.01 13.93 -6.41
N ARG A 3 -3.98 13.51 -7.15
CA ARG A 3 -3.16 12.35 -6.78
C ARG A 3 -2.42 12.75 -5.52
N ASN A 4 -2.92 12.35 -4.35
CA ASN A 4 -2.15 12.47 -3.11
C ASN A 4 -0.89 11.63 -3.30
N ARG A 5 0.25 12.31 -3.49
CA ARG A 5 1.55 11.65 -3.50
C ARG A 5 1.71 11.03 -2.12
N LEU A 6 1.95 9.72 -2.09
CA LEU A 6 2.33 9.02 -0.88
C LEU A 6 3.59 9.69 -0.31
N SER A 7 3.60 9.93 1.00
CA SER A 7 4.81 10.40 1.65
C SER A 7 5.91 9.33 1.55
N PRO A 8 7.20 9.70 1.59
CA PRO A 8 8.29 8.73 1.60
C PRO A 8 8.17 7.70 2.73
N GLN A 9 7.71 8.13 3.91
CA GLN A 9 7.45 7.26 5.06
C GLN A 9 6.34 6.24 4.77
N GLN A 10 5.21 6.69 4.20
CA GLN A 10 4.12 5.78 3.81
C GLN A 10 4.59 4.78 2.75
N ALA A 11 5.35 5.23 1.75
CA ALA A 11 5.88 4.37 0.71
C ALA A 11 6.86 3.33 1.26
N SER A 12 7.77 3.72 2.15
CA SER A 12 8.73 2.82 2.81
C SER A 12 8.01 1.72 3.58
N ARG A 13 7.01 2.09 4.39
CA ARG A 13 6.24 1.13 5.17
C ARG A 13 5.45 0.14 4.31
N LEU A 14 4.83 0.64 3.24
CA LEU A 14 4.13 -0.22 2.27
C LEU A 14 5.08 -1.19 1.56
N MET A 15 6.32 -0.77 1.26
CA MET A 15 7.36 -1.64 0.69
C MET A 15 7.82 -2.72 1.66
N GLN A 16 8.06 -2.39 2.93
CA GLN A 16 8.42 -3.39 3.95
C GLN A 16 7.38 -4.52 4.05
N ILE A 17 6.09 -4.18 4.02
CA ILE A 17 5.04 -5.20 4.03
C ILE A 17 4.96 -5.93 2.69
N PHE A 18 5.21 -5.23 1.59
CA PHE A 18 5.20 -5.85 0.26
C PHE A 18 6.26 -6.94 0.11
N GLU A 19 7.44 -6.76 0.71
CA GLU A 19 8.50 -7.76 0.76
C GLU A 19 8.08 -9.03 1.52
N GLN A 20 7.27 -8.88 2.57
CA GLN A 20 6.73 -10.02 3.33
C GLN A 20 5.50 -10.65 2.65
N THR A 21 4.62 -9.83 2.09
CA THR A 21 3.39 -10.28 1.43
C THR A 21 2.97 -9.35 0.30
N THR A 22 3.00 -9.89 -0.93
CA THR A 22 2.53 -9.16 -2.12
C THR A 22 1.00 -9.09 -2.21
N LYS A 23 0.28 -9.88 -1.39
CA LYS A 23 -1.18 -9.99 -1.33
C LYS A 23 -1.66 -9.86 0.14
N PRO A 24 -1.60 -8.66 0.73
CA PRO A 24 -2.06 -8.45 2.09
C PRO A 24 -3.56 -8.75 2.22
N ARG A 25 -3.92 -9.50 3.28
CA ARG A 25 -5.31 -9.79 3.66
C ARG A 25 -6.05 -8.50 4.03
N THR A 26 -7.38 -8.55 4.07
CA THR A 26 -8.23 -7.39 4.37
C THR A 26 -7.89 -6.74 5.70
N GLU A 27 -7.63 -7.52 6.75
CA GLU A 27 -7.23 -6.99 8.05
C GLU A 27 -5.90 -6.24 7.98
N LEU A 28 -4.87 -6.84 7.39
CA LEU A 28 -3.55 -6.18 7.26
C LEU A 28 -3.65 -4.85 6.51
N ARG A 29 -4.50 -4.77 5.47
CA ARG A 29 -4.75 -3.49 4.77
C ARG A 29 -5.44 -2.45 5.66
N ARG A 30 -6.36 -2.87 6.54
CA ARG A 30 -7.01 -1.97 7.50
C ARG A 30 -6.03 -1.49 8.55
N THR A 31 -5.18 -2.37 9.07
CA THR A 31 -4.11 -2.02 10.02
C THR A 31 -3.16 -1.01 9.41
N LEU A 32 -2.65 -1.27 8.20
CA LEU A 32 -1.75 -0.34 7.50
C LEU A 32 -2.41 0.99 7.18
N ALA A 33 -3.68 0.96 6.79
CA ALA A 33 -4.45 2.17 6.56
C ALA A 33 -4.55 3.02 7.83
N LYS A 34 -4.82 2.40 8.98
CA LYS A 34 -4.88 3.09 10.28
C LYS A 34 -3.50 3.63 10.69
N GLU A 35 -2.45 2.83 10.55
CA GLU A 35 -1.07 3.19 10.87
C GLU A 35 -0.56 4.36 10.01
N LEU A 36 -0.90 4.36 8.72
CA LEU A 36 -0.42 5.35 7.75
C LEU A 36 -1.36 6.55 7.57
N GLY A 37 -2.49 6.59 8.27
CA GLY A 37 -3.53 7.61 8.08
C GLY A 37 -4.13 7.59 6.66
N MET A 38 -4.18 6.42 6.03
CA MET A 38 -4.62 6.22 4.65
C MET A 38 -5.98 5.54 4.58
N ASN A 39 -6.65 5.63 3.43
CA ASN A 39 -7.82 4.81 3.17
C ASN A 39 -7.38 3.35 2.83
N PRO A 40 -8.02 2.29 3.37
CA PRO A 40 -7.75 0.90 3.01
C PRO A 40 -7.80 0.63 1.49
N ARG A 41 -8.65 1.36 0.77
CA ARG A 41 -8.72 1.30 -0.70
C ARG A 41 -7.45 1.85 -1.37
N ALA A 42 -6.85 2.90 -0.82
CA ALA A 42 -5.59 3.45 -1.33
C ALA A 42 -4.43 2.47 -1.13
N VAL A 43 -4.38 1.81 0.03
CA VAL A 43 -3.43 0.71 0.30
C VAL A 43 -3.63 -0.41 -0.72
N GLN A 44 -4.86 -0.86 -0.94
CA GLN A 44 -5.15 -1.89 -1.94
C GLN A 44 -4.68 -1.52 -3.36
N ILE A 45 -4.98 -0.30 -3.82
CA ILE A 45 -4.57 0.19 -5.14
C ILE A 45 -3.05 0.26 -5.23
N TRP A 46 -2.36 0.69 -4.17
CA TRP A 46 -0.90 0.71 -4.13
C TRP A 46 -0.31 -0.69 -4.34
N PHE A 47 -0.80 -1.69 -3.60
CA PHE A 47 -0.36 -3.08 -3.77
C PHE A 47 -0.69 -3.64 -5.16
N GLN A 48 -1.85 -3.29 -5.73
CA GLN A 48 -2.20 -3.66 -7.10
C GLN A 48 -1.22 -3.04 -8.11
N ASN A 49 -0.99 -1.73 -8.05
CA ASN A 49 -0.08 -1.02 -8.94
C ASN A 49 1.37 -1.53 -8.79
N ARG A 50 1.81 -1.82 -7.57
CA ARG A 50 3.16 -2.35 -7.32
C ARG A 50 3.35 -3.72 -7.96
N ARG A 51 2.36 -4.63 -7.87
CA ARG A 51 2.41 -5.92 -8.57
C ARG A 51 2.38 -5.79 -10.08
N GLN A 52 1.58 -4.87 -10.63
CA GLN A 52 1.58 -4.60 -12.08
C GLN A 52 2.96 -4.12 -12.55
N LYS A 53 3.66 -3.33 -11.73
CA LYS A 53 5.03 -2.89 -12.04
C LYS A 53 6.08 -4.00 -11.96
N LEU A 54 5.84 -5.09 -11.21
CA LEU A 54 6.73 -6.26 -11.19
C LEU A 54 6.46 -7.25 -12.32
N LYS A 55 5.25 -7.22 -12.89
CA LYS A 55 4.88 -8.06 -14.04
C LYS A 55 5.26 -7.44 -15.38
N LYS A 56 5.59 -6.16 -15.38
CA LYS A 56 6.19 -5.43 -16.50
C LYS A 56 7.70 -5.48 -16.37
#